data_AF-A0A970VXX6-F1
#
_entry.id   AF-A0A970VXX6-F1
#
_cell.length_a   1.000
_cell.length_b   1.000
_cell.length_c   1.000
_cell.angle_alpha   90.00
_cell.angle_beta   90.00
_cell.angle_gamma   90.00
#
_symmetry.space_group_name_H-M   'P 1'
#
loop_
_entity.id
_entity.type
_entity.pdbx_description
1 polymer ?
#
loop_
_entity_poly.entity_id
_entity_poly.type
_entity_poly.pdbx_seq_one_letter_code
_entity_poly.pdbx_strand_id
1 'polypeptide(L)'
;MLQQVFISLNEGFLKTLEIFILTLLGAFPLGLIICFGSMSHFLPLRYLVKFIVWCVRGTPLMLQLLIIYYGPGLILGNNWWGNGASGRFTAAVVAFIINYACYFSEIYRGGIEGVPRGQYEAGQVLGMTKSQIFFRVIFLQVIKRIIPPMGNEIIT
;
A
#
# COMPACT_ATOMS: atom_id res chain seq x y z
N MET A 1 -25.98 1.01 -31.71
CA MET A 1 -25.36 -0.16 -31.02
C MET A 1 -23.88 0.07 -30.74
N LEU A 2 -23.00 0.19 -31.74
CA LEU A 2 -21.56 0.44 -31.51
C LEU A 2 -21.27 1.69 -30.66
N GLN A 3 -21.96 2.81 -30.92
CA GLN A 3 -21.78 4.04 -30.15
C GLN A 3 -22.12 3.88 -28.65
N GLN A 4 -23.15 3.11 -28.32
CA GLN A 4 -23.51 2.83 -26.92
C GLN A 4 -22.44 1.97 -26.24
N VAL A 5 -21.89 0.98 -26.96
CA VAL A 5 -20.77 0.16 -26.45
C VAL A 5 -19.55 1.02 -26.15
N PHE A 6 -19.17 1.94 -27.05
CA PHE A 6 -18.05 2.85 -26.81
C PHE A 6 -18.27 3.76 -25.60
N ILE A 7 -19.49 4.29 -25.42
CA ILE A 7 -19.83 5.13 -24.26
C ILE A 7 -19.69 4.34 -22.96
N SER A 8 -20.27 3.13 -22.88
CA SER A 8 -20.19 2.30 -21.67
C SER A 8 -18.76 1.85 -21.34
N LEU A 9 -17.94 1.53 -22.36
CA LEU A 9 -16.52 1.21 -22.16
C LEU A 9 -15.74 2.41 -21.62
N ASN A 10 -16.00 3.61 -22.15
CA ASN A 10 -15.35 4.82 -21.69
C ASN A 10 -15.72 5.17 -20.24
N GLU A 11 -16.99 5.00 -19.87
CA GLU A 11 -17.44 5.18 -18.47
C GLU A 11 -16.74 4.20 -17.52
N GLY A 12 -16.66 2.91 -17.89
CA GLY A 12 -15.95 1.91 -17.10
C GLY A 12 -14.44 2.17 -17.00
N PHE A 13 -13.83 2.62 -18.10
CA PHE A 13 -12.42 3.00 -18.13
C PHE A 13 -12.14 4.18 -17.17
N LEU A 14 -12.94 5.24 -17.24
CA LEU A 14 -12.81 6.40 -16.36
C LEU A 14 -12.98 6.02 -14.90
N LYS A 15 -13.93 5.13 -14.58
CA LYS A 15 -14.13 4.63 -13.21
C LYS A 15 -12.94 3.81 -12.70
N THR A 16 -12.34 3.00 -13.58
CA THR A 16 -11.13 2.24 -13.23
C THR A 16 -9.96 3.18 -12.96
N LEU A 17 -9.79 4.21 -13.77
CA LEU A 17 -8.75 5.23 -13.61
C LEU A 17 -8.94 6.05 -12.33
N GLU A 18 -10.18 6.36 -11.97
CA GLU A 18 -10.54 7.02 -10.71
C GLU A 18 -10.13 6.17 -9.49
N ILE A 19 -10.51 4.88 -9.49
CA ILE A 19 -10.13 3.95 -8.41
C ILE A 19 -8.60 3.81 -8.35
N PHE A 20 -7.94 3.69 -9.49
CA PHE A 20 -6.49 3.55 -9.59
C PHE A 20 -5.76 4.73 -8.96
N ILE A 21 -6.09 5.97 -9.35
CA ILE A 21 -5.44 7.17 -8.81
C ILE A 21 -5.68 7.30 -7.31
N LEU A 22 -6.93 7.13 -6.85
CA LEU A 22 -7.26 7.22 -5.42
C LEU A 22 -6.54 6.14 -4.61
N THR A 23 -6.45 4.93 -5.15
CA THR A 23 -5.73 3.82 -4.52
C THR A 23 -4.26 4.16 -4.34
N LEU A 24 -3.58 4.64 -5.38
CA LEU A 24 -2.16 4.99 -5.28
C LEU A 24 -1.92 6.15 -4.32
N LEU A 25 -2.74 7.20 -4.38
CA LEU A 25 -2.64 8.35 -3.48
C LEU A 25 -2.78 7.95 -2.01
N GLY A 26 -3.64 6.98 -1.70
CA GLY A 26 -3.79 6.45 -0.34
C GLY A 26 -2.72 5.42 0.04
N ALA A 27 -2.40 4.50 -0.87
CA ALA A 27 -1.54 3.35 -0.61
C ALA A 27 -0.06 3.73 -0.43
N PHE A 28 0.45 4.72 -1.16
CA PHE A 28 1.83 5.18 -0.99
C PHE A 28 2.14 5.69 0.44
N PRO A 29 1.42 6.71 0.97
CA PRO A 29 1.68 7.20 2.31
C PRO A 29 1.33 6.15 3.38
N LEU A 30 0.21 5.43 3.22
CA LEU A 30 -0.17 4.40 4.18
C LEU A 30 0.84 3.24 4.22
N GLY A 31 1.35 2.82 3.06
CA GLY A 31 2.38 1.78 2.96
C GLY A 31 3.68 2.17 3.64
N LEU A 32 4.08 3.45 3.58
CA LEU A 32 5.25 3.96 4.33
C LEU A 32 5.01 3.91 5.84
N ILE A 33 3.82 4.33 6.31
CA ILE A 33 3.45 4.26 7.73
C ILE A 33 3.48 2.83 8.24
N ILE A 34 2.89 1.89 7.49
CA ILE A 34 2.88 0.46 7.82
C ILE A 34 4.31 -0.11 7.82
N CYS A 35 5.15 0.27 6.84
CA CYS A 35 6.55 -0.13 6.78
C CYS A 35 7.30 0.27 8.05
N PHE A 36 7.24 1.54 8.44
CA PHE A 36 7.89 2.02 9.67
C PHE A 36 7.32 1.35 10.93
N GLY A 37 6.01 1.12 11.00
CA GLY A 37 5.38 0.36 12.08
C GLY A 37 5.95 -1.07 12.20
N SER A 38 6.16 -1.75 11.07
CA SER A 38 6.72 -3.10 11.02
C SER A 38 8.24 -3.17 11.34
N MET A 39 8.92 -2.03 11.29
CA MET A 39 10.35 -1.87 11.62
C MET A 39 10.57 -1.23 13.00
N SER A 40 9.49 -0.92 13.73
CA SER A 40 9.58 -0.27 15.05
C SER A 40 10.37 -1.11 16.05
N HIS A 41 11.10 -0.42 16.94
CA HIS A 41 11.78 -1.06 18.07
C HIS A 41 10.80 -1.60 19.12
N PHE A 42 9.57 -1.08 19.17
CA PHE A 42 8.55 -1.53 20.11
C PHE A 42 7.95 -2.88 19.63
N LEU A 43 8.37 -3.97 20.27
CA LEU A 43 8.03 -5.34 19.85
C LEU A 43 6.52 -5.57 19.67
N PRO A 44 5.63 -5.13 20.59
CA PRO A 44 4.19 -5.38 20.42
C PRO A 44 3.62 -4.74 19.15
N LEU A 45 3.98 -3.49 18.87
CA LEU A 45 3.55 -2.80 17.64
C LEU A 45 4.11 -3.49 16.40
N ARG A 46 5.39 -3.88 16.43
CA ARG A 46 6.03 -4.57 15.32
C ARG A 46 5.31 -5.87 14.97
N TYR A 47 4.99 -6.71 15.97
CA TYR A 47 4.28 -7.96 15.73
C TYR A 47 2.84 -7.74 15.28
N LEU A 48 2.13 -6.76 15.86
CA LEU A 48 0.78 -6.41 15.45
C LEU A 48 0.72 -6.00 13.98
N VAL A 49 1.59 -5.08 13.57
CA VAL A 49 1.63 -4.59 12.17
C VAL A 49 2.01 -5.72 11.22
N LYS A 50 3.00 -6.55 11.56
CA LYS A 50 3.38 -7.71 10.76
C LYS A 50 2.24 -8.73 10.62
N PHE A 51 1.49 -8.95 11.69
CA PHE A 51 0.33 -9.84 11.67
C PHE A 51 -0.77 -9.30 10.76
N ILE A 52 -1.07 -7.99 10.82
CA ILE A 52 -2.03 -7.34 9.93
C ILE A 52 -1.59 -7.49 8.46
N VAL A 53 -0.35 -7.15 8.15
CA VAL A 53 0.20 -7.27 6.78
C VAL A 53 0.14 -8.72 6.30
N TRP A 54 0.47 -9.68 7.15
CA TRP A 54 0.39 -11.11 6.83
C TRP A 54 -1.05 -11.55 6.54
N CYS A 55 -2.03 -11.12 7.33
CA CYS A 55 -3.44 -11.43 7.09
C CYS A 55 -3.95 -10.81 5.78
N VAL A 56 -3.64 -9.54 5.52
CA VAL A 56 -4.09 -8.84 4.31
C VAL A 56 -3.46 -9.46 3.07
N ARG A 57 -2.15 -9.73 3.09
CA ARG A 57 -1.48 -10.36 1.93
C ARG A 57 -1.82 -11.85 1.78
N GLY A 58 -2.28 -12.50 2.84
CA GLY A 58 -2.73 -13.89 2.85
C GLY A 58 -4.19 -14.10 2.47
N THR A 59 -4.99 -13.03 2.32
CA THR A 59 -6.41 -13.11 2.00
C THR A 59 -6.69 -12.63 0.57
N PRO A 60 -7.57 -13.30 -0.19
CA PRO A 60 -7.96 -12.84 -1.52
C PRO A 60 -8.60 -11.45 -1.48
N LEU A 61 -8.23 -10.56 -2.40
CA LEU A 61 -8.79 -9.20 -2.50
C LEU A 61 -10.32 -9.21 -2.62
N MET A 62 -10.88 -10.19 -3.33
CA MET A 62 -12.33 -10.38 -3.43
C MET A 62 -12.98 -10.51 -2.05
N LEU A 63 -12.35 -11.28 -1.14
CA LEU A 63 -12.87 -11.45 0.22
C LEU A 63 -12.76 -10.16 1.02
N GLN A 64 -11.68 -9.39 0.84
CA GLN A 64 -11.51 -8.10 1.50
C GLN A 64 -12.59 -7.10 1.08
N LEU A 65 -12.91 -7.04 -0.21
CA LEU A 65 -14.00 -6.20 -0.73
C LEU A 65 -15.34 -6.58 -0.10
N LEU A 66 -15.64 -7.88 0.00
CA LEU A 66 -16.87 -8.37 0.62
C LEU A 66 -16.93 -8.01 2.11
N ILE A 67 -15.86 -8.27 2.86
CA ILE A 67 -15.79 -7.99 4.30
C ILE A 67 -15.90 -6.48 4.55
N ILE A 68 -15.19 -5.66 3.79
CA ILE A 68 -15.18 -4.21 3.98
C ILE A 68 -16.54 -3.61 3.66
N TYR A 69 -17.19 -4.03 2.56
CA TYR A 69 -18.49 -3.47 2.19
C TYR A 69 -19.65 -4.02 3.05
N TYR A 70 -19.75 -5.34 3.23
CA TYR A 70 -20.90 -5.96 3.91
C TYR A 70 -20.71 -6.14 5.41
N GLY A 71 -19.48 -6.34 5.89
CA GLY A 71 -19.20 -6.62 7.31
C GLY A 71 -19.79 -5.59 8.28
N PRO A 72 -19.62 -4.28 8.04
CA PRO A 72 -20.19 -3.24 8.90
C PRO A 72 -21.72 -3.29 8.98
N GLY A 73 -22.39 -3.50 7.85
CA GLY A 73 -23.85 -3.65 7.81
C GLY A 73 -24.35 -4.89 8.56
N LEU A 74 -23.59 -6.00 8.47
CA LEU A 74 -23.92 -7.26 9.15
C LEU A 74 -23.67 -7.23 10.66
N ILE A 75 -22.63 -6.52 11.12
CA ILE A 75 -22.21 -6.52 12.52
C ILE A 75 -22.84 -5.35 13.30
N LEU A 76 -22.88 -4.17 12.71
CA LEU A 76 -23.31 -2.93 13.39
C LEU A 76 -24.76 -2.54 13.06
N GLY A 77 -25.44 -3.30 12.19
CA GLY A 77 -26.81 -3.04 11.76
C GLY A 77 -26.99 -1.78 10.90
N ASN A 78 -25.91 -1.06 10.59
CA ASN A 78 -25.91 0.10 9.73
C ASN A 78 -24.69 0.10 8.80
N ASN A 79 -24.91 0.37 7.52
CA ASN A 79 -23.83 0.52 6.56
C ASN A 79 -23.32 1.96 6.54
N TRP A 80 -22.29 2.25 7.31
CA TRP A 80 -21.55 3.53 7.32
C TRP A 80 -20.94 3.94 5.97
N TRP A 81 -20.81 3.04 4.97
CA TRP A 81 -20.40 3.39 3.61
C TRP A 81 -21.53 4.05 2.80
N GLY A 82 -22.77 3.97 3.30
CA GLY A 82 -23.97 4.39 2.57
C GLY A 82 -24.50 3.31 1.63
N ASN A 83 -25.75 3.49 1.20
CA ASN A 83 -26.43 2.57 0.30
C ASN A 83 -26.26 2.99 -1.17
N GLY A 84 -26.21 2.02 -2.09
CA GLY A 84 -26.16 2.26 -3.53
C GLY A 84 -24.76 2.18 -4.16
N ALA A 85 -24.58 2.81 -5.32
CA ALA A 85 -23.34 2.75 -6.11
C ALA A 85 -22.18 3.53 -5.46
N SER A 86 -22.48 4.67 -4.82
CA SER A 86 -21.48 5.52 -4.15
C SER A 86 -20.80 4.79 -3.00
N GLY A 87 -21.57 4.13 -2.12
CA GLY A 87 -21.01 3.39 -1.00
C GLY A 87 -20.17 2.17 -1.42
N ARG A 88 -20.56 1.49 -2.50
CA ARG A 88 -19.75 0.41 -3.10
C ARG A 88 -18.42 0.93 -3.63
N PHE A 89 -18.44 2.09 -4.29
CA PHE A 89 -17.24 2.73 -4.79
C PHE A 89 -16.28 3.11 -3.65
N THR A 90 -16.76 3.78 -2.60
CA THR A 90 -15.92 4.17 -1.45
C THR A 90 -15.35 2.95 -0.73
N ALA A 91 -16.18 1.93 -0.47
CA ALA A 91 -15.71 0.70 0.17
C ALA A 91 -14.66 -0.02 -0.68
N ALA A 92 -14.84 -0.05 -2.01
CA ALA A 92 -13.85 -0.60 -2.92
C ALA A 92 -12.52 0.16 -2.83
N VAL A 93 -12.55 1.49 -2.97
CA VAL A 93 -11.35 2.34 -2.87
C VAL A 93 -10.61 2.10 -1.55
N VAL A 94 -11.31 2.02 -0.42
CA VAL A 94 -10.68 1.75 0.88
C VAL A 94 -10.05 0.35 0.92
N ALA A 95 -10.74 -0.67 0.42
CA ALA A 95 -10.21 -2.03 0.36
C ALA A 95 -8.93 -2.10 -0.49
N PHE A 96 -8.95 -1.47 -1.66
CA PHE A 96 -7.78 -1.37 -2.54
C PHE A 96 -6.63 -0.62 -1.86
N ILE A 97 -6.89 0.52 -1.20
CA ILE A 97 -5.88 1.27 -0.46
C ILE A 97 -5.21 0.41 0.60
N ILE A 98 -5.99 -0.29 1.43
CA ILE A 98 -5.45 -1.13 2.52
C ILE A 98 -4.62 -2.28 1.94
N ASN A 99 -5.13 -2.93 0.90
CA ASN A 99 -4.44 -4.03 0.24
C ASN A 99 -3.09 -3.58 -0.32
N TYR A 100 -3.10 -2.61 -1.23
CA TYR A 100 -1.89 -2.10 -1.88
C TYR A 100 -0.92 -1.46 -0.87
N ALA A 101 -1.41 -0.81 0.18
CA ALA A 101 -0.54 -0.30 1.24
C ALA A 101 0.25 -1.41 1.94
N CYS A 102 -0.37 -2.57 2.19
CA CYS A 102 0.32 -3.72 2.76
C CYS A 102 1.37 -4.30 1.80
N TYR A 103 1.08 -4.41 0.51
CA TYR A 103 2.06 -4.84 -0.50
C TYR A 103 3.23 -3.85 -0.63
N PHE A 104 2.93 -2.56 -0.75
CA PHE A 104 3.96 -1.51 -0.80
C PHE A 104 4.80 -1.46 0.47
N SER A 105 4.22 -1.68 1.65
CA SER A 105 4.96 -1.70 2.91
C SER A 105 6.08 -2.75 2.92
N GLU A 106 5.83 -3.91 2.32
CA GLU A 106 6.78 -5.01 2.24
C GLU A 106 7.86 -4.73 1.20
N ILE A 107 7.51 -4.06 0.09
CA ILE A 107 8.48 -3.59 -0.91
C ILE A 107 9.38 -2.52 -0.31
N TYR A 108 8.82 -1.54 0.43
CA TYR A 108 9.60 -0.53 1.13
C TYR A 108 10.54 -1.16 2.14
N ARG A 109 10.06 -2.09 2.96
CA ARG A 109 10.90 -2.80 3.94
C ARG A 109 12.02 -3.58 3.24
N GLY A 110 11.71 -4.32 2.19
CA GLY A 110 12.70 -5.05 1.39
C GLY A 110 13.72 -4.14 0.70
N GLY A 111 13.31 -2.92 0.33
CA GLY A 111 14.18 -1.87 -0.16
C GLY A 111 15.17 -1.37 0.90
N ILE A 112 14.68 -1.08 2.10
CA ILE A 112 15.47 -0.54 3.22
C ILE A 112 16.40 -1.60 3.81
N GLU A 113 15.85 -2.76 4.20
CA GLU A 113 16.62 -3.87 4.80
C GLU A 113 17.59 -4.52 3.81
N GLY A 114 17.34 -4.35 2.51
CA GLY A 114 18.19 -4.89 1.46
C GLY A 114 19.52 -4.17 1.28
N VAL A 115 19.72 -2.97 1.82
CA VAL A 115 20.98 -2.22 1.69
C VAL A 115 22.07 -2.85 2.56
N PRO A 116 23.25 -3.20 2.01
CA PRO A 116 24.33 -3.81 2.79
C PRO A 116 24.76 -2.93 3.97
N ARG A 117 24.96 -3.55 5.15
CA ARG A 117 25.42 -2.85 6.36
C ARG A 117 26.77 -2.15 6.17
N GLY A 118 27.62 -2.66 5.28
CA GLY A 118 28.90 -2.03 4.92
C GLY A 118 28.77 -0.58 4.40
N GLN A 119 27.62 -0.19 3.83
CA GLN A 119 27.37 1.21 3.44
C GLN A 119 27.26 2.14 4.67
N TYR A 120 26.65 1.63 5.75
CA TYR A 120 26.60 2.35 7.02
C TYR A 120 27.98 2.43 7.67
N GLU A 121 28.72 1.32 7.69
CA GLU A 121 30.06 1.26 8.28
C GLU A 121 31.06 2.16 7.52
N ALA A 122 31.05 2.12 6.19
CA ALA A 122 31.91 2.97 5.37
C ALA A 122 31.61 4.46 5.56
N GLY A 123 30.33 4.84 5.64
CA GLY A 123 29.95 6.22 5.93
C GLY A 123 30.40 6.70 7.32
N GLN A 124 30.35 5.82 8.32
CA GLN A 124 30.84 6.12 9.68
C GLN A 124 32.36 6.30 9.71
N VAL A 125 33.12 5.48 8.97
CA VAL A 125 34.58 5.63 8.83
C VAL A 125 34.95 6.97 8.17
N LEU A 126 34.11 7.46 7.25
CA LEU A 126 34.26 8.78 6.63
C LEU A 126 33.77 9.94 7.53
N GLY A 127 33.45 9.68 8.80
CA GLY A 127 33.02 10.70 9.77
C GLY A 127 31.58 11.19 9.57
N MET A 128 30.76 10.51 8.78
CA MET A 128 29.37 10.89 8.55
C MET A 128 28.46 10.44 9.70
N THR A 129 27.48 11.27 10.05
CA THR A 129 26.42 10.88 10.99
C THR A 129 25.44 9.90 10.34
N LYS A 130 24.74 9.07 11.13
CA LYS A 130 23.75 8.11 10.61
C LYS A 130 22.70 8.75 9.70
N SER A 131 22.27 9.98 10.01
CA SER A 131 21.33 10.73 9.18
C SER A 131 21.95 11.16 7.84
N GLN A 132 23.19 11.66 7.86
CA GLN A 132 23.91 12.00 6.64
C GLN A 132 24.10 10.79 5.73
N ILE A 133 24.47 9.64 6.29
CA ILE A 133 24.61 8.38 5.55
C ILE A 133 23.27 7.98 4.93
N PHE A 134 22.19 8.04 5.72
CA PHE A 134 20.86 7.69 5.23
C PHE A 134 20.45 8.57 4.04
N PHE A 135 20.42 9.90 4.20
CA PHE A 135 19.90 10.79 3.16
C PHE A 135 20.83 10.95 1.95
N ARG A 136 22.15 10.87 2.12
CA ARG A 136 23.10 11.08 1.00
C ARG A 136 23.42 9.81 0.22
N VAL A 137 23.38 8.65 0.87
CA VAL A 137 23.87 7.39 0.26
C VAL A 137 22.74 6.38 0.12
N ILE A 138 22.06 6.09 1.23
CA ILE A 138 21.16 4.93 1.32
C ILE A 138 19.80 5.21 0.70
N PHE A 139 19.26 6.41 0.93
CA PHE A 139 17.94 6.80 0.45
C PHE A 139 17.81 6.65 -1.08
N LEU A 140 18.81 7.11 -1.83
CA LEU A 140 18.84 6.95 -3.29
C LEU A 140 18.95 5.49 -3.72
N GLN A 141 19.69 4.66 -2.99
CA GLN A 141 19.78 3.21 -3.27
C GLN A 141 18.45 2.51 -3.01
N VAL A 142 17.77 2.85 -1.91
CA VAL A 142 16.44 2.34 -1.58
C VAL A 142 15.46 2.71 -2.68
N ILE A 143 15.41 3.98 -3.10
CA ILE A 143 14.55 4.45 -4.21
C ILE A 143 14.77 3.61 -5.47
N LYS A 144 16.03 3.45 -5.91
CA LYS A 144 16.34 2.67 -7.11
C LYS A 144 15.91 1.21 -7.01
N ARG A 145 15.90 0.64 -5.80
CA ARG A 145 15.53 -0.75 -5.56
C ARG A 145 14.02 -0.97 -5.45
N ILE A 146 13.27 -0.01 -4.92
CA ILE A 146 11.82 -0.13 -4.75
C ILE A 146 11.06 0.21 -6.03
N ILE A 147 11.56 1.11 -6.89
CA ILE A 147 10.83 1.53 -8.10
C ILE A 147 10.44 0.34 -9.00
N PRO A 148 11.33 -0.60 -9.36
CA PRO A 148 10.96 -1.72 -10.22
C PRO A 148 9.85 -2.64 -9.65
N PRO A 149 9.95 -3.18 -8.42
CA PRO A 149 8.89 -4.01 -7.86
C PRO A 149 7.60 -3.23 -7.59
N MET A 150 7.69 -1.96 -7.20
CA MET A 150 6.50 -1.12 -7.06
C MET A 150 5.80 -0.92 -8.41
N GLY A 151 6.54 -0.67 -9.48
CA GLY A 151 5.99 -0.56 -10.83
C GLY A 151 5.27 -1.83 -11.26
N ASN A 152 5.83 -3.00 -10.94
CA ASN A 152 5.19 -4.28 -11.22
C ASN A 152 3.85 -4.45 -10.49
N GLU A 153 3.79 -4.11 -9.21
CA GLU A 153 2.54 -4.14 -8.45
C GLU A 153 1.52 -3.10 -8.97
N ILE A 154 1.96 -1.91 -9.39
CA ILE A 154 1.07 -0.87 -9.93
C ILE A 154 0.43 -1.29 -11.26
N ILE A 155 1.14 -2.07 -12.07
CA ILE A 155 0.65 -2.53 -13.37
C ILE A 155 -0.34 -3.70 -13.24
N THR A 156 -0.20 -4.52 -12.18
CA THR A 156 -1.01 -5.71 -11.92
C THR A 156 -2.34 -5.34 -11.29
#